data_AF-A0A8T5EPN5-F1
#
_entry.id   AF-A0A8T5EPN5-F1
#
_cell.length_a   1.000
_cell.length_b   1.000
_cell.length_c   1.000
_cell.angle_alpha   90.00
_cell.angle_beta   90.00
_cell.angle_gamma   90.00
#
_symmetry.space_group_name_H-M   'P 1'
#
loop_
_entity.id
_entity.type
_entity.pdbx_description
1 polymer ?
#
loop_
_entity_poly.entity_id
_entity_poly.type
_entity_poly.pdbx_seq_one_letter_code
_entity_poly.pdbx_strand_id
1 'polypeptide(L)'
;MSAPKPHLRLRKMIESYLISEGKDSENISLLIDNIPKRWEKFSDIVLLPNSSFRGDDWGEIISEKFWISICNVLEVKRLARLGEIVGDKRESTVEILVGDNDWVIRKESGINYGYPLTKCMFSSGNINERRRMGEIVSKNEIIVDLFSGIGYYTLPILV
;
A
#
# COMPACT_ATOMS: atom_id res chain seq x y z
N MET A 1 17.19 -10.04 -21.05
CA MET A 1 17.15 -10.36 -19.61
C MET A 1 15.96 -9.63 -18.99
N SER A 2 15.05 -10.33 -18.31
CA SER A 2 13.93 -9.69 -17.61
C SER A 2 14.45 -8.85 -16.45
N ALA A 3 13.81 -7.70 -16.18
CA ALA A 3 14.18 -6.86 -15.04
C ALA A 3 14.09 -7.66 -13.73
N PRO A 4 15.04 -7.50 -12.79
CA PRO A 4 14.99 -8.19 -11.51
C PRO A 4 13.69 -7.85 -10.76
N LYS A 5 13.15 -8.84 -10.04
CA LYS A 5 11.91 -8.70 -9.27
C LYS A 5 11.99 -7.45 -8.36
N PRO A 6 10.91 -6.66 -8.20
CA PRO A 6 10.95 -5.41 -7.43
C PRO A 6 11.53 -5.53 -6.01
N HIS A 7 11.24 -6.62 -5.29
CA HIS A 7 11.80 -6.86 -3.96
C HIS A 7 13.32 -7.07 -3.96
N LEU A 8 13.90 -7.62 -5.02
CA LEU A 8 15.36 -7.77 -5.13
C LEU A 8 16.03 -6.41 -5.39
N ARG A 9 15.37 -5.54 -6.16
CA ARG A 9 15.84 -4.16 -6.35
C ARG A 9 15.80 -3.38 -5.04
N LEU A 10 14.70 -3.50 -4.29
CA LEU A 10 14.55 -2.91 -2.96
C LEU A 10 15.65 -3.42 -2.00
N ARG A 11 15.86 -4.74 -1.93
CA ARG A 11 16.90 -5.36 -1.10
C ARG A 11 18.28 -4.80 -1.41
N LYS A 12 18.68 -4.80 -2.69
CA LYS A 12 19.99 -4.28 -3.13
C LYS A 12 20.19 -2.80 -2.83
N MET A 13 19.15 -1.99 -3.00
CA MET A 13 19.23 -0.56 -2.67
C MET A 13 19.38 -0.36 -1.17
N ILE A 14 18.59 -1.05 -0.34
CA ILE A 14 18.70 -0.95 1.12
C ILE A 14 20.08 -1.40 1.57
N GLU A 15 20.60 -2.51 1.05
CA GLU A 15 21.96 -2.98 1.32
C GLU A 15 23.00 -1.91 1.01
N SER A 16 22.94 -1.31 -0.19
CA SER A 16 23.86 -0.25 -0.60
C SER A 16 23.74 0.99 0.28
N TYR A 17 22.52 1.35 0.68
CA TYR A 17 22.25 2.47 1.59
C TYR A 17 22.88 2.22 2.96
N LEU A 18 22.65 1.04 3.55
CA LEU A 18 23.19 0.68 4.86
C LEU A 18 24.72 0.65 4.89
N ILE A 19 25.36 0.15 3.81
CA ILE A 19 26.82 0.19 3.65
C ILE A 19 27.32 1.65 3.62
N SER A 20 26.60 2.53 2.92
CA SER A 20 26.99 3.95 2.84
C SER A 20 26.84 4.71 4.16
N GLU A 21 25.95 4.26 5.05
CA GLU A 21 25.78 4.78 6.41
C GLU A 21 26.76 4.14 7.42
N GLY A 22 27.68 3.27 6.97
CA GLY A 22 28.74 2.70 7.79
C GLY A 22 28.29 1.60 8.77
N LYS A 23 27.13 0.96 8.53
CA LYS A 23 26.68 -0.18 9.34
C LYS A 23 27.54 -1.42 9.05
N ASP A 24 27.82 -2.23 10.07
CA ASP A 24 28.59 -3.47 9.90
C ASP A 24 27.80 -4.57 9.17
N SER A 25 28.50 -5.60 8.70
CA SER A 25 27.93 -6.67 7.89
C SER A 25 26.88 -7.52 8.64
N GLU A 26 27.03 -7.68 9.96
CA GLU A 26 26.14 -8.52 10.77
C GLU A 26 24.78 -7.82 10.96
N ASN A 27 24.80 -6.53 11.32
CA ASN A 27 23.62 -5.69 11.41
C ASN A 27 22.90 -5.52 10.07
N ILE A 28 23.67 -5.39 8.98
CA ILE A 28 23.09 -5.33 7.62
C ILE A 28 22.30 -6.60 7.31
N SER A 29 22.85 -7.78 7.59
CA SER A 29 22.18 -9.07 7.32
C SER A 29 20.86 -9.18 8.07
N LEU A 30 20.84 -8.83 9.35
CA LEU A 30 19.65 -8.86 10.21
C LEU A 30 18.54 -7.92 9.71
N LEU A 31 18.89 -6.69 9.34
CA LEU A 31 17.94 -5.69 8.84
C LEU A 31 17.34 -6.10 7.49
N ILE A 32 18.20 -6.56 6.59
CA ILE A 32 17.84 -6.92 5.22
C ILE A 32 16.86 -8.10 5.16
N ASP A 33 16.97 -9.07 6.07
CA ASP A 33 16.08 -10.23 6.06
C ASP A 33 14.66 -9.90 6.54
N ASN A 34 14.50 -8.78 7.24
CA ASN A 34 13.23 -8.29 7.78
C ASN A 34 12.53 -7.24 6.92
N ILE A 35 13.06 -6.90 5.73
CA ILE A 35 12.41 -5.93 4.83
C ILE A 35 11.12 -6.50 4.19
N PRO A 36 10.15 -5.65 3.82
CA PRO A 36 8.93 -6.10 3.17
C PRO A 36 9.21 -6.79 1.82
N LYS A 37 8.60 -7.97 1.62
CA LYS A 37 8.69 -8.74 0.37
C LYS A 37 7.49 -8.52 -0.56
N ARG A 38 6.42 -7.93 -0.04
CA ARG A 38 5.16 -7.66 -0.73
C ARG A 38 4.61 -6.31 -0.27
N TRP A 39 3.91 -5.65 -1.16
CA TRP A 39 3.25 -4.36 -0.93
C TRP A 39 2.18 -4.17 -2.01
N GLU A 40 1.28 -3.22 -1.80
CA GLU A 40 0.35 -2.81 -2.84
C GLU A 40 0.96 -1.66 -3.63
N LYS A 41 0.89 -1.73 -4.97
CA LYS A 41 1.27 -0.64 -5.86
C LYS A 41 0.10 -0.32 -6.78
N PHE A 42 -0.34 0.92 -6.79
CA PHE A 42 -1.41 1.42 -7.65
C PHE A 42 -1.26 2.93 -7.81
N SER A 43 -1.80 3.49 -8.89
CA SER A 43 -1.59 4.91 -9.22
C SER A 43 -0.09 5.25 -9.20
N ASP A 44 0.31 6.28 -8.47
CA ASP A 44 1.68 6.72 -8.23
C ASP A 44 2.16 6.46 -6.78
N ILE A 45 1.55 5.50 -6.09
CA ILE A 45 1.82 5.19 -4.67
C ILE A 45 2.16 3.72 -4.43
N VAL A 46 3.05 3.48 -3.47
CA VAL A 46 3.22 2.16 -2.83
C VAL A 46 2.69 2.23 -1.40
N LEU A 47 1.96 1.19 -1.01
CA LEU A 47 1.46 0.99 0.33
C LEU A 47 2.14 -0.24 0.95
N LEU A 48 3.05 0.04 1.89
CA LEU A 48 3.84 -0.96 2.61
C LEU A 48 2.99 -1.65 3.70
N PRO A 49 3.28 -2.93 4.03
CA PRO A 49 2.73 -3.57 5.22
C PRO A 49 3.01 -2.78 6.50
N ASN A 50 2.10 -2.86 7.48
CA ASN A 50 2.22 -2.13 8.75
C ASN A 50 3.53 -2.43 9.50
N SER A 51 4.01 -3.67 9.43
CA SER A 51 5.25 -4.10 10.07
C SER A 51 6.53 -3.56 9.41
N SER A 52 6.44 -2.91 8.25
CA SER A 52 7.62 -2.47 7.49
C SER A 52 8.37 -1.38 8.23
N PHE A 53 9.65 -1.62 8.52
CA PHE A 53 10.57 -0.61 9.08
C PHE A 53 10.08 -0.01 10.41
N ARG A 54 9.57 -0.86 11.34
CA ARG A 54 9.11 -0.45 12.67
C ARG A 54 10.02 -0.88 13.84
N GLY A 55 10.98 -1.78 13.61
CA GLY A 55 11.90 -2.22 14.67
C GLY A 55 12.86 -1.10 15.10
N ASP A 56 13.31 -1.15 16.36
CA ASP A 56 14.20 -0.13 16.96
C ASP A 56 15.48 0.08 16.14
N ASP A 57 15.97 -0.98 15.50
CA ASP A 57 17.16 -0.97 14.63
C ASP A 57 17.03 -0.02 13.42
N TRP A 58 15.80 0.35 13.04
CA TRP A 58 15.55 1.27 11.92
C TRP A 58 15.55 2.74 12.32
N GLY A 59 15.43 3.07 13.61
CA GLY A 59 15.22 4.44 14.08
C GLY A 59 16.31 5.42 13.64
N GLU A 60 17.58 5.01 13.70
CA GLU A 60 18.72 5.82 13.26
C GLU A 60 18.92 5.83 11.74
N ILE A 61 18.33 4.87 11.03
CA ILE A 61 18.55 4.63 9.59
C ILE A 61 17.52 5.39 8.76
N ILE A 62 16.29 5.44 9.26
CA ILE A 62 15.16 6.08 8.58
C ILE A 62 15.40 7.58 8.53
N SER A 63 15.45 8.09 7.31
CA SER A 63 15.50 9.51 7.00
C SER A 63 14.57 9.81 5.82
N GLU A 64 14.36 11.09 5.53
CA GLU A 64 13.65 11.49 4.30
C GLU A 64 14.33 10.90 3.04
N LYS A 65 15.66 10.93 2.99
CA LYS A 65 16.47 10.37 1.90
C LYS A 65 16.27 8.86 1.74
N PHE A 66 16.14 8.13 2.86
CA PHE A 66 15.84 6.70 2.84
C PHE A 66 14.50 6.43 2.14
N TRP A 67 13.44 7.14 2.54
CA TRP A 67 12.12 6.97 1.94
C TRP A 67 12.06 7.37 0.47
N ILE A 68 12.70 8.48 0.11
CA ILE A 68 12.84 8.91 -1.30
C ILE A 68 13.57 7.84 -2.11
N SER A 69 14.60 7.20 -1.55
CA SER A 69 15.32 6.11 -2.23
C SER A 69 14.42 4.90 -2.48
N ILE A 70 13.52 4.57 -1.54
CA ILE A 70 12.49 3.53 -1.75
C ILE A 70 11.53 3.93 -2.87
N CYS A 71 11.01 5.16 -2.88
CA CYS A 71 10.16 5.67 -3.96
C CYS A 71 10.81 5.52 -5.34
N ASN A 72 12.08 5.91 -5.46
CA ASN A 72 12.84 5.83 -6.70
C ASN A 72 12.98 4.39 -7.20
N VAL A 73 13.34 3.45 -6.32
CA VAL A 73 13.50 2.03 -6.69
C VAL A 73 12.19 1.35 -7.04
N LEU A 74 11.11 1.75 -6.36
CA LEU A 74 9.77 1.23 -6.60
C LEU A 74 9.04 1.97 -7.71
N GLU A 75 9.67 3.00 -8.31
CA GLU A 75 9.13 3.80 -9.41
C GLU A 75 7.75 4.38 -9.06
N VAL A 76 7.67 5.08 -7.92
CA VAL A 76 6.48 5.77 -7.42
C VAL A 76 6.85 7.15 -6.86
N LYS A 77 5.86 8.05 -6.79
CA LYS A 77 6.05 9.40 -6.25
C LYS A 77 5.72 9.47 -4.77
N ARG A 78 4.78 8.64 -4.31
CA ARG A 78 4.29 8.62 -2.94
C ARG A 78 4.56 7.27 -2.29
N LEU A 79 4.76 7.29 -0.99
CA LEU A 79 4.94 6.11 -0.18
C LEU A 79 4.09 6.22 1.07
N ALA A 80 3.38 5.15 1.38
CA ALA A 80 2.59 5.04 2.59
C ALA A 80 2.84 3.70 3.25
N ARG A 81 2.51 3.61 4.53
CA ARG A 81 2.54 2.39 5.33
C ARG A 81 1.16 2.14 5.90
N LEU A 82 0.68 0.91 5.78
CA LEU A 82 -0.57 0.49 6.39
C LEU A 82 -0.53 0.72 7.90
N GLY A 83 -1.63 1.21 8.44
CA GLY A 83 -1.90 1.15 9.87
C GLY A 83 -2.95 0.09 10.18
N GLU A 84 -3.35 0.04 11.45
CA GLU A 84 -4.50 -0.76 11.87
C GLU A 84 -5.81 -0.11 11.45
N ILE A 85 -6.88 -0.90 11.38
CA ILE A 85 -8.22 -0.38 11.16
C ILE A 85 -8.90 -0.27 12.53
N VAL A 86 -9.35 0.93 12.88
CA VAL A 86 -9.80 1.25 14.23
C VAL A 86 -11.26 1.73 14.27
N GLY A 87 -11.91 1.51 15.40
CA GLY A 87 -13.27 1.99 15.69
C GLY A 87 -14.37 1.32 14.85
N ASP A 88 -15.62 1.63 15.22
CA ASP A 88 -16.81 1.04 14.59
C ASP A 88 -16.97 1.45 13.12
N LYS A 89 -16.47 2.64 12.78
CA LYS A 89 -16.46 3.17 11.41
C LYS A 89 -15.34 2.59 10.54
N ARG A 90 -14.48 1.72 11.11
CA ARG A 90 -13.38 1.06 10.40
C ARG A 90 -12.45 2.09 9.75
N GLU A 91 -12.03 3.07 10.52
CA GLU A 91 -11.21 4.18 10.07
C GLU A 91 -9.79 3.69 9.72
N SER A 92 -9.27 4.21 8.61
CA SER A 92 -7.90 3.94 8.18
C SER A 92 -6.92 4.68 9.09
N THR A 93 -5.79 4.06 9.43
CA THR A 93 -4.66 4.73 10.10
C THR A 93 -3.39 4.67 9.24
N VAL A 94 -3.57 4.69 7.92
CA VAL A 94 -2.44 4.73 6.98
C VAL A 94 -1.57 5.96 7.24
N GLU A 95 -0.26 5.72 7.30
CA GLU A 95 0.77 6.73 7.49
C GLU A 95 1.38 7.10 6.13
N ILE A 96 1.34 8.38 5.76
CA ILE A 96 2.05 8.87 4.57
C ILE A 96 3.53 9.08 4.97
N LEU A 97 4.42 8.37 4.31
CA LEU A 97 5.88 8.45 4.52
C LEU A 97 6.55 9.40 3.54
N VAL A 98 6.02 9.49 2.31
CA VAL A 98 6.48 10.43 1.27
C VAL A 98 5.27 10.98 0.52
N GLY A 99 5.23 12.30 0.37
CA GLY A 99 4.13 13.06 -0.24
C GLY A 99 3.23 13.70 0.80
N ASP A 100 2.33 14.57 0.34
CA ASP A 100 1.41 15.37 1.15
C ASP A 100 -0.07 15.09 0.84
N ASN A 101 -0.36 14.65 -0.39
CA ASN A 101 -1.71 14.31 -0.84
C ASN A 101 -2.02 12.82 -0.58
N ASP A 102 -3.12 12.53 0.12
CA ASP A 102 -3.59 11.18 0.39
C ASP A 102 -4.67 10.67 -0.57
N TRP A 103 -5.13 11.49 -1.51
CA TRP A 103 -6.11 11.09 -2.51
C TRP A 103 -5.51 10.10 -3.49
N VAL A 104 -6.18 8.97 -3.68
CA VAL A 104 -5.75 7.91 -4.59
C VAL A 104 -6.89 7.46 -5.48
N ILE A 105 -6.54 6.91 -6.65
CA ILE A 105 -7.49 6.24 -7.53
C ILE A 105 -7.03 4.80 -7.72
N ARG A 106 -7.87 3.85 -7.30
CA ARG A 106 -7.64 2.43 -7.52
C ARG A 106 -8.54 1.94 -8.65
N LYS A 107 -7.93 1.33 -9.67
CA LYS A 107 -8.64 0.78 -10.83
C LYS A 107 -8.88 -0.71 -10.63
N GLU A 108 -10.12 -1.14 -10.63
CA GLU A 108 -10.46 -2.55 -10.47
C GLU A 108 -11.77 -2.87 -11.20
N SER A 109 -11.77 -3.94 -12.01
CA SER A 109 -12.96 -4.40 -12.75
C SER A 109 -13.69 -3.30 -13.53
N GLY A 110 -12.95 -2.38 -14.15
CA GLY A 110 -13.52 -1.26 -14.93
C GLY A 110 -13.92 -0.03 -14.10
N ILE A 111 -13.82 -0.08 -12.78
CA ILE A 111 -14.22 1.01 -11.87
C ILE A 111 -12.98 1.75 -11.34
N ASN A 112 -13.10 3.07 -11.24
CA ASN A 112 -12.10 3.95 -10.63
C ASN A 112 -12.57 4.36 -9.23
N TYR A 113 -12.04 3.74 -8.18
CA TYR A 113 -12.33 4.09 -6.79
C TYR A 113 -11.43 5.23 -6.34
N GLY A 114 -11.99 6.45 -6.24
CA GLY A 114 -11.31 7.63 -5.71
C GLY A 114 -11.59 7.81 -4.22
N TYR A 115 -10.55 7.88 -3.38
CA TYR A 115 -10.72 8.06 -1.93
C TYR A 115 -9.46 8.60 -1.24
N PRO A 116 -9.63 9.25 -0.07
CA PRO A 116 -8.52 9.59 0.82
C PRO A 116 -8.00 8.34 1.54
N LEU A 117 -6.76 7.93 1.24
CA LEU A 117 -6.16 6.70 1.76
C LEU A 117 -6.04 6.69 3.29
N THR A 118 -5.84 7.86 3.90
CA THR A 118 -5.67 8.00 5.36
C THR A 118 -6.99 7.93 6.12
N LYS A 119 -8.14 8.02 5.43
CA LYS A 119 -9.46 8.09 6.08
C LYS A 119 -10.37 6.92 5.69
N CYS A 120 -10.20 6.39 4.48
CA CYS A 120 -11.04 5.31 3.96
C CYS A 120 -10.26 4.00 3.88
N MET A 121 -10.80 2.98 4.53
CA MET A 121 -10.28 1.61 4.42
C MET A 121 -10.61 1.02 3.04
N PHE A 122 -9.64 0.33 2.44
CA PHE A 122 -9.83 -0.43 1.22
C PHE A 122 -9.14 -1.79 1.33
N SER A 123 -9.91 -2.88 1.42
CA SER A 123 -9.35 -4.24 1.41
C SER A 123 -9.10 -4.74 -0.02
N SER A 124 -7.83 -4.96 -0.38
CA SER A 124 -7.46 -5.59 -1.64
C SER A 124 -7.95 -7.03 -1.76
N GLY A 125 -8.05 -7.76 -0.63
CA GLY A 125 -8.49 -9.15 -0.56
C GLY A 125 -9.95 -9.38 -0.99
N ASN A 126 -10.79 -8.35 -0.97
CA ASN A 126 -12.22 -8.50 -1.33
C ASN A 126 -12.47 -8.34 -2.84
N ILE A 127 -11.44 -8.36 -3.70
CA ILE A 127 -11.57 -8.20 -5.16
C ILE A 127 -12.58 -9.17 -5.79
N ASN A 128 -12.54 -10.44 -5.38
CA ASN A 128 -13.45 -11.46 -5.91
C ASN A 128 -14.89 -11.20 -5.48
N GLU A 129 -15.09 -10.75 -4.24
CA GLU A 129 -16.42 -10.44 -3.72
C GLU A 129 -16.99 -9.17 -4.35
N ARG A 130 -16.16 -8.13 -4.56
CA ARG A 130 -16.58 -6.94 -5.30
C ARG A 130 -16.99 -7.28 -6.73
N ARG A 131 -16.23 -8.12 -7.42
CA ARG A 131 -16.63 -8.62 -8.75
C ARG A 131 -17.96 -9.38 -8.68
N ARG A 132 -18.08 -10.32 -7.73
CA ARG A 132 -19.31 -11.13 -7.56
C ARG A 132 -20.54 -10.26 -7.37
N MET A 133 -20.45 -9.17 -6.60
CA MET A 133 -21.59 -8.25 -6.42
C MET A 133 -22.10 -7.66 -7.73
N GLY A 134 -21.23 -7.38 -8.72
CA GLY A 134 -21.66 -6.95 -10.04
C GLY A 134 -22.32 -8.04 -10.90
N GLU A 135 -22.11 -9.31 -10.57
CA GLU A 135 -22.61 -10.46 -11.35
C GLU A 135 -23.91 -11.04 -10.81
N ILE A 136 -24.21 -10.88 -9.52
CA ILE A 136 -25.35 -11.52 -8.87
C ILE A 136 -26.67 -10.75 -9.00
N VAL A 137 -26.60 -9.49 -9.41
CA VAL A 137 -27.75 -8.58 -9.44
C VAL A 137 -28.47 -8.67 -10.77
N SER A 138 -29.81 -8.71 -10.71
CA SER A 138 -30.66 -8.70 -11.88
C SER A 138 -31.19 -7.31 -12.23
N LYS A 139 -31.51 -7.09 -13.50
CA LYS A 139 -32.12 -5.85 -13.97
C LYS A 139 -33.43 -5.58 -13.22
N ASN A 140 -33.62 -4.34 -12.77
CA ASN A 140 -34.78 -3.83 -12.02
C ASN A 140 -34.88 -4.29 -10.56
N GLU A 141 -33.85 -4.92 -9.98
CA GLU A 141 -33.81 -5.15 -8.54
C GLU A 141 -33.60 -3.84 -7.76
N ILE A 142 -34.23 -3.74 -6.59
CA ILE A 142 -34.01 -2.64 -5.65
C ILE A 142 -33.00 -3.11 -4.62
N ILE A 143 -31.84 -2.46 -4.59
CA ILE A 143 -30.73 -2.81 -3.71
C ILE A 143 -30.49 -1.68 -2.72
N VAL A 144 -30.26 -2.07 -1.47
CA VAL A 144 -29.92 -1.16 -0.38
C VAL A 144 -28.55 -1.56 0.16
N ASP A 145 -27.56 -0.70 -0.02
CA ASP A 145 -26.24 -0.85 0.58
C ASP A 145 -26.20 -0.06 1.90
N LEU A 146 -26.31 -0.79 3.01
CA LEU A 146 -26.38 -0.21 4.36
C LEU A 146 -25.04 0.41 4.80
N PHE A 147 -23.94 0.10 4.12
CA PHE A 147 -22.58 0.56 4.46
C PHE A 147 -21.79 0.90 3.19
N SER A 148 -22.39 1.72 2.31
CA SER A 148 -21.88 1.95 0.95
C SER A 148 -20.49 2.57 0.89
N GLY A 149 -20.14 3.42 1.86
CA GLY A 149 -18.83 4.08 1.91
C GLY A 149 -18.50 4.76 0.59
N ILE A 150 -17.36 4.37 -0.02
CA ILE A 150 -16.92 4.88 -1.33
C ILE A 150 -17.59 4.18 -2.53
N GLY A 151 -18.71 3.50 -2.29
CA GLY A 151 -19.40 2.65 -3.26
C GLY A 151 -18.72 1.30 -3.47
N TYR A 152 -18.14 0.73 -2.41
CA TYR A 152 -17.26 -0.44 -2.47
C TYR A 152 -17.91 -1.68 -3.11
N TYR A 153 -19.17 -1.95 -2.77
CA TYR A 153 -20.00 -2.99 -3.39
C TYR A 153 -21.09 -2.42 -4.30
N THR A 154 -21.50 -1.17 -4.08
CA THR A 154 -22.48 -0.49 -4.91
C THR A 154 -21.99 -0.24 -6.34
N LEU A 155 -20.74 0.21 -6.55
CA LEU A 155 -20.26 0.55 -7.89
C LEU A 155 -20.20 -0.65 -8.84
N PRO A 156 -19.72 -1.85 -8.42
CA PRO A 156 -19.79 -3.06 -9.24
C PRO A 156 -21.19 -3.43 -9.73
N ILE A 157 -22.22 -3.13 -8.95
CA ILE A 157 -23.62 -3.43 -9.28
C ILE A 157 -24.14 -2.53 -10.42
N LEU A 158 -23.56 -1.35 -10.59
CA LEU A 158 -24.03 -0.33 -11.53
C LEU A 158 -23.39 -0.42 -12.92
N VAL A 159 -22.40 -1.28 -13.13
CA VAL A 159 -21.58 -1.36 -14.36
C VAL A 159 -21.70 -2.69 -15.09
#